data_AF-A0A254QDX0-F1
#
_entry.id   AF-A0A254QDX0-F1
#
_cell.length_a   1.000
_cell.length_b   1.000
_cell.length_c   1.000
_cell.angle_alpha   90.00
_cell.angle_beta   90.00
_cell.angle_gamma   90.00
#
_symmetry.space_group_name_H-M   'P 1'
#
loop_
_entity.id
_entity.type
_entity.pdbx_description
1 polymer ?
#
loop_
_entity_poly.entity_id
_entity_poly.type
_entity_poly.pdbx_seq_one_letter_code
_entity_poly.pdbx_strand_id
1 'polypeptide(L)'
;MQSPCVPILPESSRRSHARLLKVANGHLKRGQHEEAIATCNEILSTDPTHLGALEICSRSLWAKQDFAKLEVITRQLIALNPFEPGYFGLRGMALRALGRYGEAVHALRRDPGSITQLSDLEAFQASLVKDLIDQDAVFAAQYAKSPESATKLRGLECEMTVSPSTTGPANRNKVRSIRQYS
;
A
#
# COMPACT_ATOMS: atom_id res chain seq x y z
N MET A 1 6.13 -7.43 32.98
CA MET A 1 5.96 -7.73 31.53
C MET A 1 4.95 -8.86 31.42
N GLN A 2 3.69 -8.55 31.09
CA GLN A 2 2.65 -9.55 30.87
C GLN A 2 2.71 -9.96 29.41
N SER A 3 3.06 -11.22 29.14
CA SER A 3 2.89 -11.81 27.82
C SER A 3 1.41 -11.68 27.40
N PRO A 4 1.09 -11.23 26.18
CA PRO A 4 -0.30 -11.19 25.74
C PRO A 4 -0.83 -12.63 25.71
N CYS A 5 -1.82 -12.89 26.55
CA CYS A 5 -2.53 -14.17 26.59
C CYS A 5 -3.29 -14.27 25.28
N VAL A 6 -2.76 -15.04 24.31
CA VAL A 6 -3.50 -15.36 23.09
C VAL A 6 -4.73 -16.17 23.52
N PRO A 7 -5.96 -15.68 23.31
CA PRO A 7 -7.16 -16.39 23.73
C PRO A 7 -7.17 -17.77 23.09
N ILE A 8 -7.09 -18.83 23.90
CA ILE A 8 -7.21 -20.19 23.40
C ILE A 8 -8.67 -20.39 23.02
N LEU A 9 -8.98 -20.24 21.73
CA LEU A 9 -10.33 -20.44 21.22
C LEU A 9 -10.80 -21.88 21.53
N PRO A 10 -12.08 -22.08 21.87
CA PRO A 10 -12.62 -23.42 22.09
C PRO A 10 -12.43 -24.30 20.85
N GLU A 11 -12.20 -25.60 21.05
CA GLU A 11 -11.88 -26.53 19.94
C GLU A 11 -12.94 -26.57 18.84
N SER A 12 -14.22 -26.37 19.19
CA SER A 12 -15.32 -26.25 18.24
C SER A 12 -15.10 -25.09 17.26
N SER A 13 -14.69 -23.92 17.76
CA SER A 13 -14.38 -22.73 16.97
C SER A 13 -13.15 -22.95 16.07
N ARG A 14 -12.11 -23.61 16.58
CA ARG A 14 -10.92 -23.95 15.77
C ARG A 14 -11.26 -24.92 14.63
N ARG A 15 -12.09 -25.93 14.88
CA ARG A 15 -12.55 -26.86 13.82
C ARG A 15 -13.43 -26.14 12.79
N SER A 16 -14.28 -25.20 13.21
CA SER A 16 -15.06 -24.40 12.26
C SER A 16 -14.18 -23.47 11.41
N HIS A 17 -13.19 -22.80 12.00
CA HIS A 17 -12.26 -21.95 11.25
C HIS A 17 -11.47 -22.72 10.21
N ALA A 18 -10.95 -23.90 10.56
CA ALA A 18 -10.22 -24.74 9.61
C ALA A 18 -11.09 -25.15 8.40
N ARG A 19 -12.39 -25.43 8.62
CA ARG A 19 -13.33 -25.72 7.54
C ARG A 19 -13.60 -24.49 6.68
N LEU A 20 -13.93 -23.36 7.29
CA LEU A 20 -14.20 -22.10 6.59
C LEU A 20 -12.97 -21.64 5.79
N LEU A 21 -11.77 -21.81 6.33
CA LEU A 21 -10.52 -21.46 5.66
C LEU A 21 -10.32 -22.28 4.38
N LYS A 22 -10.64 -23.58 4.41
CA LYS A 22 -10.61 -24.43 3.21
C LYS A 22 -11.63 -23.96 2.16
N VAL A 23 -12.83 -23.55 2.59
CA VAL A 23 -13.87 -23.00 1.71
C VAL A 23 -13.42 -21.69 1.07
N ALA A 24 -12.92 -20.74 1.87
CA ALA A 24 -12.39 -19.46 1.41
C ALA A 24 -11.25 -19.64 0.40
N ASN A 25 -10.31 -20.55 0.68
CA ASN A 25 -9.23 -20.88 -0.25
C ASN A 25 -9.76 -21.52 -1.54
N GLY A 26 -10.81 -22.34 -1.45
CA GLY A 26 -11.50 -22.90 -2.60
C GLY A 26 -12.10 -21.83 -3.50
N HIS A 27 -12.79 -20.83 -2.91
CA HIS A 27 -13.31 -19.67 -3.64
C HIS A 27 -12.20 -18.86 -4.30
N LEU A 28 -11.12 -18.57 -3.56
CA LEU A 28 -9.95 -17.86 -4.09
C LEU A 28 -9.35 -18.58 -5.32
N LYS A 29 -9.17 -19.90 -5.27
CA LYS A 29 -8.65 -20.69 -6.39
C LYS A 29 -9.56 -20.69 -7.63
N ARG A 30 -10.85 -20.47 -7.45
CA ARG A 30 -11.85 -20.37 -8.53
C ARG A 30 -12.06 -18.94 -9.03
N GLY A 31 -11.33 -17.95 -8.49
CA GLY A 31 -11.53 -16.53 -8.82
C GLY A 31 -12.81 -15.92 -8.23
N GLN A 32 -13.47 -16.62 -7.31
CA GLN A 32 -14.67 -16.16 -6.59
C GLN A 32 -14.23 -15.26 -5.43
N HIS A 33 -13.75 -14.07 -5.76
CA HIS A 33 -13.08 -13.19 -4.79
C HIS A 33 -14.03 -12.62 -3.75
N GLU A 34 -15.25 -12.25 -4.15
CA GLU A 34 -16.30 -11.78 -3.24
C GLU A 34 -16.67 -12.84 -2.21
N GLU A 35 -16.89 -14.09 -2.63
CA GLU A 35 -17.24 -15.20 -1.75
C GLU A 35 -16.07 -15.59 -0.84
N ALA A 36 -14.84 -15.51 -1.35
CA ALA A 36 -13.64 -15.71 -0.53
C ALA A 36 -13.55 -14.65 0.58
N ILE A 37 -13.79 -13.37 0.26
CA ILE A 37 -13.81 -12.27 1.24
C ILE A 37 -14.93 -12.48 2.26
N ALA A 38 -16.13 -12.84 1.82
CA ALA A 38 -17.26 -13.10 2.71
C ALA A 38 -16.95 -14.23 3.70
N THR A 39 -16.42 -15.35 3.21
CA THR A 39 -16.02 -16.49 4.06
C THR A 39 -14.89 -16.11 5.02
N CYS A 40 -13.92 -15.31 4.57
CA CYS A 40 -12.86 -14.79 5.45
C CYS A 40 -13.43 -13.89 6.55
N ASN A 41 -14.39 -13.02 6.23
CA ASN A 41 -15.01 -12.13 7.21
C ASN A 41 -15.79 -12.89 8.29
N GLU A 42 -16.38 -14.04 7.97
CA GLU A 42 -16.97 -14.92 8.99
C GLU A 42 -15.93 -15.39 10.01
N ILE A 43 -14.75 -15.83 9.55
CA ILE A 43 -13.64 -16.20 10.43
C ILE A 43 -13.20 -14.98 11.24
N LEU A 44 -12.95 -13.85 10.57
CA LEU A 44 -12.42 -12.63 11.21
C LEU A 44 -13.40 -11.99 12.20
N SER A 45 -14.71 -12.25 12.06
CA SER A 45 -15.71 -11.79 13.03
C SER A 45 -15.60 -12.47 14.40
N THR A 46 -15.05 -13.68 14.43
CA THR A 46 -14.88 -14.50 15.64
C THR A 46 -13.43 -14.62 16.09
N ASP A 47 -12.48 -14.52 15.15
CA ASP A 47 -11.05 -14.39 15.39
C ASP A 47 -10.45 -13.32 14.46
N PRO A 48 -10.43 -12.05 14.89
CA PRO A 48 -9.89 -10.93 14.11
C PRO A 48 -8.39 -11.07 13.80
N THR A 49 -7.69 -11.96 14.50
CA THR A 49 -6.25 -12.18 14.39
C THR A 49 -5.88 -13.41 13.57
N HIS A 50 -6.88 -14.06 12.95
CA HIS A 50 -6.66 -15.30 12.19
C HIS A 50 -5.83 -15.05 10.92
N LEU A 51 -4.51 -15.27 11.03
CA LEU A 51 -3.53 -14.93 9.98
C LEU A 51 -3.90 -15.48 8.59
N GLY A 52 -4.22 -16.77 8.48
CA GLY A 52 -4.56 -17.37 7.19
C GLY A 52 -5.83 -16.79 6.54
N ALA A 53 -6.76 -16.25 7.33
CA ALA A 53 -7.96 -15.62 6.81
C ALA A 53 -7.64 -14.22 6.29
N LEU A 54 -6.80 -13.46 7.01
CA LEU A 54 -6.26 -12.19 6.55
C LEU A 54 -5.47 -12.34 5.25
N GLU A 55 -4.64 -13.39 5.11
CA GLU A 55 -3.88 -13.65 3.89
C GLU A 55 -4.78 -13.94 2.68
N ILE A 56 -5.77 -14.83 2.83
CA ILE A 56 -6.73 -15.12 1.74
C ILE A 56 -7.53 -13.85 1.39
N CYS A 57 -8.00 -13.12 2.40
CA CYS A 57 -8.73 -11.87 2.20
C CYS A 57 -7.87 -10.84 1.45
N SER A 58 -6.60 -10.69 1.83
CA SER A 58 -5.67 -9.77 1.17
C SER A 58 -5.47 -10.08 -0.32
N ARG A 59 -5.34 -11.37 -0.67
CA ARG A 59 -5.19 -11.82 -2.07
C ARG A 59 -6.47 -11.57 -2.88
N SER A 60 -7.64 -11.81 -2.29
CA SER A 60 -8.92 -11.52 -2.93
C SER A 60 -9.15 -10.02 -3.10
N LEU A 61 -8.82 -9.19 -2.10
CA LEU A 61 -8.91 -7.74 -2.19
C LEU A 61 -7.96 -7.16 -3.25
N TRP A 62 -6.75 -7.72 -3.34
CA TRP A 62 -5.80 -7.38 -4.41
C TRP A 62 -6.39 -7.66 -5.79
N ALA A 63 -6.92 -8.87 -6.01
CA ALA A 63 -7.55 -9.23 -7.27
C ALA A 63 -8.76 -8.35 -7.60
N LYS A 64 -9.46 -7.86 -6.58
CA LYS A 64 -10.58 -6.93 -6.70
C LYS A 64 -10.18 -5.47 -6.86
N GLN A 65 -8.90 -5.16 -6.75
CA GLN A 65 -8.36 -3.80 -6.75
C GLN A 65 -8.96 -2.91 -5.64
N ASP A 66 -9.48 -3.52 -4.56
CA ASP A 66 -9.94 -2.79 -3.37
C ASP A 66 -8.75 -2.48 -2.46
N PHE A 67 -7.88 -1.60 -2.96
CA PHE A 67 -6.61 -1.26 -2.31
C PHE A 67 -6.80 -0.53 -0.98
N ALA A 68 -7.94 0.16 -0.80
CA ALA A 68 -8.27 0.85 0.45
C ALA A 68 -8.48 -0.15 1.59
N LYS A 69 -9.30 -1.19 1.39
CA LYS A 69 -9.46 -2.25 2.40
C LYS A 69 -8.21 -3.10 2.53
N LEU A 70 -7.49 -3.34 1.43
CA LEU A 70 -6.24 -4.07 1.48
C LEU A 70 -5.22 -3.38 2.38
N GLU A 71 -5.08 -2.05 2.31
CA GLU A 71 -4.17 -1.28 3.16
C GLU A 71 -4.46 -1.56 4.65
N VAL A 72 -5.73 -1.62 5.05
CA VAL A 72 -6.14 -1.94 6.42
C VAL A 72 -5.73 -3.37 6.78
N ILE A 73 -5.97 -4.35 5.91
CA ILE A 73 -5.58 -5.75 6.15
C ILE A 73 -4.06 -5.89 6.28
N THR A 74 -3.28 -5.20 5.44
CA THR A 74 -1.81 -5.26 5.51
C THR A 74 -1.27 -4.74 6.84
N ARG A 75 -1.93 -3.75 7.47
CA ARG A 75 -1.54 -3.29 8.82
C ARG A 75 -1.72 -4.38 9.87
N GLN A 76 -2.80 -5.14 9.77
CA GLN A 76 -3.08 -6.26 10.68
C GLN A 76 -2.07 -7.39 10.48
N LEU A 77 -1.79 -7.76 9.22
CA LEU A 77 -0.78 -8.76 8.88
C LEU A 77 0.61 -8.39 9.44
N ILE A 78 1.05 -7.14 9.24
CA ILE A 78 2.33 -6.64 9.76
C ILE A 78 2.35 -6.63 11.29
N ALA A 79 1.25 -6.26 11.94
CA ALA A 79 1.17 -6.27 13.40
C ALA A 79 1.26 -7.68 13.99
N LEU A 80 0.72 -8.69 13.29
CA LEU A 80 0.73 -10.09 13.72
C LEU A 80 2.06 -10.79 13.42
N ASN A 81 2.68 -10.48 12.28
CA ASN A 81 3.98 -11.02 11.90
C ASN A 81 4.85 -9.94 11.25
N PRO A 82 5.57 -9.14 12.06
CA PRO A 82 6.40 -8.05 11.59
C PRO A 82 7.69 -8.50 10.89
N PHE A 83 7.99 -9.80 10.90
CA PHE A 83 9.19 -10.37 10.29
C PHE A 83 8.96 -10.89 8.88
N GLU A 84 7.70 -10.92 8.41
CA GLU A 84 7.35 -11.33 7.05
C GLU A 84 7.50 -10.14 6.08
N PRO A 85 8.56 -10.08 5.26
CA PRO A 85 8.80 -8.94 4.39
C PRO A 85 7.71 -8.78 3.33
N GLY A 86 7.11 -9.89 2.87
CA GLY A 86 6.09 -9.86 1.83
C GLY A 86 4.84 -9.04 2.21
N TYR A 87 4.53 -8.91 3.49
CA TYR A 87 3.41 -8.05 3.94
C TYR A 87 3.70 -6.56 3.75
N PHE A 88 4.96 -6.15 3.89
CA PHE A 88 5.38 -4.78 3.59
C PHE A 88 5.39 -4.51 2.08
N GLY A 89 5.81 -5.48 1.27
CA GLY A 89 5.71 -5.42 -0.19
C GLY A 89 4.27 -5.23 -0.66
N LEU A 90 3.36 -6.05 -0.14
CA LEU A 90 1.92 -5.97 -0.43
C LEU A 90 1.34 -4.60 -0.02
N ARG A 91 1.71 -4.11 1.17
CA ARG A 91 1.33 -2.77 1.65
C ARG A 91 1.84 -1.67 0.72
N GLY A 92 3.11 -1.71 0.36
CA GLY A 92 3.73 -0.71 -0.50
C GLY A 92 3.07 -0.63 -1.87
N MET A 93 2.76 -1.79 -2.45
CA MET A 93 2.04 -1.87 -3.71
C MET A 93 0.59 -1.35 -3.60
N ALA A 94 -0.12 -1.66 -2.51
CA ALA A 94 -1.46 -1.10 -2.26
C ALA A 94 -1.43 0.42 -2.09
N LEU A 95 -0.45 0.95 -1.35
CA LEU A 95 -0.27 2.39 -1.15
C LEU A 95 0.08 3.12 -2.45
N ARG A 96 0.90 2.51 -3.31
CA ARG A 96 1.19 3.03 -4.65
C ARG A 96 -0.08 3.17 -5.48
N ALA A 97 -0.95 2.14 -5.46
CA ALA A 97 -2.22 2.18 -6.19
C ALA A 97 -3.20 3.24 -5.64
N LEU A 98 -3.10 3.56 -4.34
CA LEU A 98 -3.85 4.66 -3.71
C LEU A 98 -3.23 6.05 -3.91
N GLY A 99 -2.11 6.17 -4.64
CA GLY A 99 -1.41 7.44 -4.85
C GLY A 99 -0.61 7.93 -3.63
N ARG A 100 -0.49 7.11 -2.58
CA ARG A 100 0.27 7.42 -1.36
C ARG A 100 1.74 7.03 -1.55
N TYR A 101 2.39 7.69 -2.50
CA TYR A 101 3.69 7.25 -3.02
C TYR A 101 4.81 7.28 -1.97
N GLY A 102 4.85 8.29 -1.11
CA GLY A 102 5.90 8.34 -0.09
C GLY A 102 5.81 7.21 0.92
N GLU A 103 4.61 6.91 1.42
CA GLU A 103 4.39 5.77 2.31
C GLU A 103 4.64 4.43 1.60
N ALA A 104 4.37 4.35 0.30
CA ALA A 104 4.68 3.18 -0.50
C ALA A 104 6.19 2.92 -0.57
N VAL A 105 7.02 3.94 -0.78
CA VAL A 105 8.50 3.81 -0.76
C VAL A 105 8.97 3.25 0.58
N HIS A 106 8.51 3.81 1.71
CA HIS A 106 8.88 3.32 3.04
C HIS A 106 8.49 1.87 3.27
N ALA A 107 7.32 1.45 2.80
CA ALA A 107 6.86 0.07 2.92
C ALA A 107 7.69 -0.87 2.02
N LEU A 108 7.92 -0.52 0.74
CA LEU A 108 8.68 -1.36 -0.18
C LEU A 108 10.13 -1.55 0.28
N ARG A 109 10.76 -0.57 0.93
CA ARG A 109 12.11 -0.71 1.52
C ARG A 109 12.22 -1.76 2.60
N ARG A 110 11.10 -2.14 3.23
CA ARG A 110 11.06 -3.21 4.24
C ARG A 110 10.92 -4.60 3.62
N ASP A 111 10.71 -4.68 2.31
CA ASP A 111 10.64 -5.93 1.55
C ASP A 111 11.82 -6.03 0.57
N PRO A 112 12.88 -6.78 0.89
CA PRO A 112 14.01 -6.98 -0.02
C PRO A 112 13.62 -7.58 -1.39
N GLY A 113 12.49 -8.30 -1.46
CA GLY A 113 11.97 -8.84 -2.72
C GLY A 113 11.36 -7.79 -3.65
N SER A 114 11.08 -6.58 -3.14
CA SER A 114 10.42 -5.50 -3.86
C SER A 114 11.38 -4.48 -4.48
N ILE A 115 12.65 -4.84 -4.71
CA ILE A 115 13.68 -3.93 -5.23
C ILE A 115 13.29 -3.29 -6.57
N THR A 116 12.72 -4.06 -7.50
CA THR A 116 12.29 -3.54 -8.80
C THR A 116 11.10 -2.60 -8.67
N GLN A 117 10.12 -2.94 -7.83
CA GLN A 117 8.95 -2.09 -7.57
C GLN A 117 9.37 -0.79 -6.89
N LEU A 118 10.35 -0.84 -5.99
CA LEU A 118 10.93 0.32 -5.33
C LEU A 118 11.63 1.23 -6.35
N SER A 119 12.53 0.69 -7.17
CA SER A 119 13.24 1.48 -8.19
C SER A 119 12.28 2.11 -9.21
N ASP A 120 11.25 1.37 -9.62
CA ASP A 120 10.23 1.88 -10.54
C ASP A 120 9.43 3.03 -9.92
N LEU A 121 9.11 2.93 -8.63
CA LEU A 121 8.36 3.95 -7.91
C LEU A 121 9.21 5.20 -7.67
N GLU A 122 10.48 5.05 -7.29
CA GLU A 122 11.42 6.16 -7.11
C GLU A 122 11.65 6.90 -8.44
N ALA A 123 11.82 6.18 -9.55
CA ALA A 123 11.93 6.78 -10.88
C ALA A 123 10.65 7.53 -11.28
N PHE A 124 9.47 6.95 -11.00
CA PHE A 124 8.19 7.60 -11.24
C PHE A 124 8.05 8.90 -10.44
N GLN A 125 8.39 8.89 -9.15
CA GLN A 125 8.37 10.08 -8.30
C GLN A 125 9.35 11.15 -8.79
N ALA A 126 10.54 10.77 -9.23
CA ALA A 126 11.52 11.70 -9.77
C ALA A 126 11.00 12.43 -11.03
N SER A 127 10.32 11.71 -11.92
CA SER A 127 9.65 12.32 -13.09
C SER A 127 8.56 13.30 -12.67
N LEU A 128 7.73 12.92 -11.69
CA LEU A 128 6.66 13.78 -11.19
C LEU A 128 7.21 15.06 -10.53
N VAL A 129 8.30 14.95 -9.75
CA VAL A 129 8.97 16.10 -9.14
C VAL A 129 9.51 17.03 -10.23
N LYS A 130 10.13 16.49 -11.28
CA LYS A 130 10.60 17.29 -12.42
C LYS A 130 9.45 18.07 -13.08
N ASP A 131 8.36 17.38 -13.39
CA ASP A 131 7.18 18.00 -14.00
C ASP A 131 6.59 19.10 -13.10
N LEU A 132 6.58 18.89 -11.78
CA LEU A 132 6.11 19.88 -10.81
C LEU A 132 7.03 21.11 -10.74
N ILE A 133 8.35 20.92 -10.80
CA ILE A 133 9.32 22.03 -10.84
C ILE A 133 9.09 22.88 -12.10
N ASP A 134 8.85 22.25 -13.25
CA ASP A 134 8.66 22.94 -14.52
C ASP A 134 7.32 23.70 -14.58
N GLN A 135 6.27 23.17 -13.94
CA GLN A 135 4.90 23.70 -14.05
C GLN A 135 4.49 24.63 -12.90
N ASP A 136 5.08 24.47 -11.71
CA ASP A 136 4.70 25.19 -10.49
C ASP A 136 5.91 25.96 -9.93
N ALA A 137 6.00 27.24 -10.29
CA ALA A 137 7.10 28.11 -9.84
C ALA A 137 7.17 28.27 -8.31
N VAL A 138 6.03 28.13 -7.60
CA VAL A 138 6.01 28.18 -6.13
C VAL A 138 6.63 26.91 -5.58
N PHE A 139 6.26 25.75 -6.12
CA PHE A 139 6.89 24.48 -5.77
C PHE A 139 8.38 24.49 -6.11
N ALA A 140 8.78 24.97 -7.29
CA ALA A 140 10.18 25.09 -7.68
C ALA A 140 10.99 25.94 -6.69
N ALA A 141 10.44 27.08 -6.25
CA ALA A 141 11.09 27.95 -5.26
C ALA A 141 11.16 27.30 -3.86
N GLN A 142 10.15 26.53 -3.47
CA GLN A 142 10.15 25.77 -2.20
C GLN A 142 11.17 24.62 -2.25
N TYR A 143 11.17 23.88 -3.35
CA TYR A 143 12.08 22.76 -3.61
C TYR A 143 13.54 23.22 -3.62
N ALA A 144 13.85 24.37 -4.24
CA ALA A 144 15.20 24.94 -4.22
C ALA A 144 15.70 25.30 -2.81
N LYS A 145 14.79 25.59 -1.87
CA LYS A 145 15.13 25.88 -0.46
C LYS A 145 15.26 24.60 0.37
N SER A 146 14.34 23.66 0.19
CA SER A 146 14.34 22.37 0.89
C SER A 146 13.61 21.32 0.05
N PRO A 147 14.36 20.47 -0.69
CA PRO A 147 13.79 19.42 -1.52
C PRO A 147 12.90 18.46 -0.73
N GLU A 148 13.43 17.91 0.37
CA GLU A 148 12.72 16.94 1.22
C GLU A 148 11.41 17.51 1.77
N SER A 149 11.42 18.75 2.27
CA SER A 149 10.22 19.37 2.82
C SER A 149 9.18 19.63 1.74
N ALA A 150 9.60 20.10 0.56
CA ALA A 150 8.70 20.36 -0.56
C ALA A 150 8.06 19.08 -1.10
N THR A 151 8.82 18.00 -1.26
CA THR A 151 8.27 16.71 -1.73
C THR A 151 7.36 16.07 -0.70
N LYS A 152 7.72 16.14 0.59
CA LYS A 152 6.89 15.61 1.68
C LYS A 152 5.53 16.32 1.78
N LEU A 153 5.49 17.64 1.55
CA LEU A 153 4.24 18.40 1.47
C LEU A 153 3.31 17.92 0.34
N ARG A 154 3.86 17.29 -0.70
CA ARG A 154 3.11 16.70 -1.81
C ARG A 154 2.91 15.18 -1.67
N GLY A 155 3.27 14.59 -0.52
CA GLY A 155 3.16 13.15 -0.28
C GLY A 155 4.17 12.30 -1.07
N LEU A 156 5.27 12.92 -1.52
CA LEU A 156 6.35 12.30 -2.28
C LEU A 156 7.57 12.11 -1.38
N GLU A 157 8.37 11.09 -1.68
CA GLU A 157 9.68 10.88 -1.08
C GLU A 157 10.75 11.29 -2.09
N CYS A 158 11.81 11.94 -1.61
CA CYS A 158 12.89 12.42 -2.46
C CYS A 158 14.19 12.30 -1.69
N GLU A 159 14.97 11.26 -2.00
CA GLU A 159 16.34 11.11 -1.48
C GLU A 159 17.40 11.67 -2.43
N MET A 160 17.05 12.01 -3.67
CA MET A 160 17.99 12.54 -4.64
C MET A 160 17.60 13.94 -5.07
N THR A 161 18.53 14.89 -4.96
CA THR A 161 18.37 16.24 -5.51
C THR A 161 18.18 16.14 -7.02
N VAL A 162 16.93 16.19 -7.48
CA VAL A 162 16.61 16.32 -8.90
C VAL A 162 16.98 17.73 -9.33
N SER A 163 18.01 17.88 -10.17
CA SER A 163 18.39 19.17 -10.74
C SER A 163 17.31 19.64 -11.72
N PRO A 164 16.91 20.93 -11.70
CA PRO A 164 15.99 21.46 -12.72
C PRO A 164 16.63 21.29 -14.10
N SER A 165 15.91 20.66 -15.03
CA SER A 165 16.39 20.55 -16.41
C SER A 165 16.46 21.94 -17.03
N THR A 166 17.61 22.26 -17.64
CA THR A 166 17.86 23.49 -18.40
C THR A 166 17.12 23.56 -19.74
N THR A 167 15.95 22.93 -19.86
CA THR A 167 15.22 22.87 -21.13
C THR A 167 14.01 23.80 -21.09
N GLY A 168 14.06 24.84 -21.91
CA GLY A 168 13.07 25.91 -22.03
C GLY A 168 11.65 25.46 -22.43
N PRO A 169 10.69 26.40 -22.49
CA PRO A 169 9.28 26.12 -22.28
C PRO A 169 8.68 25.36 -23.47
N ALA A 170 8.19 24.14 -23.24
CA ALA A 170 7.47 23.38 -24.25
C ALA A 170 6.03 23.05 -23.79
N ASN A 171 5.11 23.82 -24.38
CA ASN A 171 3.74 23.45 -24.71
C ASN A 171 2.66 23.49 -23.60
N ARG A 172 2.11 24.70 -23.42
CA ARG A 172 0.81 24.97 -22.80
C ARG A 172 -0.31 24.32 -23.61
N ASN A 173 -0.75 23.10 -23.26
CA ASN A 173 -2.12 22.62 -23.56
C ASN A 173 -2.38 21.22 -22.98
N LYS A 174 -2.57 21.12 -21.66
CA LYS A 174 -3.41 20.09 -21.00
C LYS A 174 -3.42 20.23 -19.47
N VAL A 175 -3.82 21.38 -18.93
CA VAL A 175 -4.19 21.46 -17.50
C VAL A 175 -5.52 22.18 -17.37
N ARG A 176 -6.59 21.46 -17.71
CA ARG A 176 -7.93 21.71 -17.16
C ARG A 176 -8.36 20.43 -16.48
N SER A 177 -8.23 20.38 -15.17
CA SER A 177 -9.09 19.66 -14.22
C SER A 177 -8.35 19.28 -12.94
N ILE A 178 -7.74 20.24 -12.23
CA ILE A 178 -7.60 20.12 -10.77
C ILE A 178 -7.76 21.53 -10.18
N ARG A 179 -9.01 22.00 -10.15
CA ARG A 179 -9.46 23.06 -9.24
C ARG A 179 -10.60 22.47 -8.43
N GLN A 180 -10.38 22.41 -7.13
CA GLN A 180 -11.34 22.40 -6.02
C GLN A 180 -10.95 21.35 -5.00
N TYR A 181 -10.06 21.71 -4.08
CA TYR A 181 -10.26 21.48 -2.66
C TYR A 181 -9.67 22.68 -1.91
N SER A 182 -10.60 23.56 -1.51
CA SER A 182 -10.55 24.70 -0.57
C SER A 182 -9.47 25.77 -0.76
#